data_AF-A0A2D6JJ43-F1
#
_entry.id   AF-A0A2D6JJ43-F1
#
_cell.length_a   1.000
_cell.length_b   1.000
_cell.length_c   1.000
_cell.angle_alpha   90.00
_cell.angle_beta   90.00
_cell.angle_gamma   90.00
#
_symmetry.space_group_name_H-M   'P 1'
#
loop_
_entity.id
_entity.type
_entity.pdbx_description
1 polymer ?
#
loop_
_entity_poly.entity_id
_entity_poly.type
_entity_poly.pdbx_seq_one_letter_code
_entity_poly.pdbx_strand_id
1 'polypeptide(L)'
;MQNENKIEGLALKKLREIKGVNRKEAGVLLGVSFKTIEKFENGRTTLTRSKIDEILSGYGFSYDDFDNCCKGKSDKVKAKFVAIPKAIENNTLRRSYKKVITKEAQVLKVIRKLKGFTQYKASFLCGYHKTAIGHIENGRVEIPKSRIQHILESYGSSMEEFNHHMNSDVLVTEIQDDCISIIKSLGEEKLKAVYPLLSTFKN
;
A
#
# COMPACT_ATOMS: atom_id res chain seq x y z
N MET A 1 -16.12 -42.72 -11.19
CA MET A 1 -16.14 -42.38 -9.75
C MET A 1 -14.78 -41.95 -9.19
N GLN A 2 -13.75 -42.80 -9.03
CA GLN A 2 -12.50 -42.36 -8.38
C GLN A 2 -11.76 -41.21 -9.11
N ASN A 3 -11.83 -41.17 -10.45
CA ASN A 3 -11.18 -40.12 -11.24
C ASN A 3 -11.90 -38.76 -11.14
N GLU A 4 -13.22 -38.80 -10.96
CA GLU A 4 -14.09 -37.60 -10.90
C GLU A 4 -13.92 -36.87 -9.56
N ASN A 5 -13.96 -37.59 -8.45
CA ASN A 5 -13.69 -37.06 -7.12
C ASN A 5 -12.29 -36.40 -7.02
N LYS A 6 -11.31 -36.93 -7.76
CA LYS A 6 -9.95 -36.37 -7.81
C LYS A 6 -9.88 -35.05 -8.57
N ILE A 7 -10.66 -34.92 -9.66
CA ILE A 7 -10.77 -33.69 -10.44
C ILE A 7 -11.47 -32.61 -9.62
N GLU A 8 -12.58 -32.94 -8.96
CA GLU A 8 -13.30 -32.03 -8.08
C GLU A 8 -12.45 -31.55 -6.90
N GLY A 9 -11.73 -32.46 -6.25
CA GLY A 9 -10.80 -32.11 -5.17
C GLY A 9 -9.69 -31.17 -5.63
N LEU A 10 -9.13 -31.40 -6.82
CA LEU A 10 -8.13 -30.52 -7.42
C LEU A 10 -8.71 -29.14 -7.76
N ALA A 11 -9.96 -29.08 -8.24
CA ALA A 11 -10.65 -27.82 -8.50
C ALA A 11 -10.88 -27.00 -7.22
N LEU A 12 -11.33 -27.63 -6.13
CA LEU A 12 -11.47 -26.98 -4.82
C LEU A 12 -10.14 -26.45 -4.29
N LYS A 13 -9.05 -27.22 -4.46
CA LYS A 13 -7.70 -26.78 -4.08
C LYS A 13 -7.30 -25.51 -4.84
N LYS A 14 -7.52 -25.48 -6.16
CA LYS A 14 -7.22 -24.32 -6.99
C LYS A 14 -8.05 -23.10 -6.61
N LEU A 15 -9.34 -23.27 -6.33
CA LEU A 15 -10.19 -22.17 -5.86
C LEU A 15 -9.73 -21.60 -4.52
N ARG A 16 -9.33 -22.46 -3.57
CA ARG A 16 -8.74 -22.01 -2.30
C ARG A 16 -7.47 -21.20 -2.52
N GLU A 17 -6.59 -21.65 -3.41
CA GLU A 17 -5.36 -20.95 -3.77
C GLU A 17 -5.64 -19.61 -4.47
N ILE A 18 -6.66 -19.54 -5.34
CA ILE A 18 -7.11 -18.28 -5.98
C ILE A 18 -7.65 -17.31 -4.93
N LYS A 19 -8.36 -17.80 -3.90
CA LYS A 19 -8.82 -16.98 -2.77
C LYS A 19 -7.66 -16.47 -1.91
N GLY A 20 -6.49 -17.11 -1.96
CA GLY A 20 -5.30 -16.72 -1.21
C GLY A 20 -5.29 -17.17 0.25
N VAL A 21 -6.08 -18.19 0.60
CA VAL A 21 -6.16 -18.71 1.99
C VAL A 21 -5.47 -20.06 2.15
N ASN A 22 -4.84 -20.29 3.30
CA ASN A 22 -4.27 -21.59 3.63
C ASN A 22 -5.36 -22.57 4.13
N ARG A 23 -5.02 -23.86 4.28
CA ARG A 23 -6.00 -24.89 4.70
C ARG A 23 -6.59 -24.67 6.09
N LYS A 24 -5.83 -24.05 7.01
CA LYS A 24 -6.31 -23.75 8.37
C LYS A 24 -7.33 -22.61 8.34
N GLU A 25 -7.01 -21.54 7.62
CA GLU A 25 -7.90 -20.41 7.37
C GLU A 25 -9.17 -20.83 6.64
N ALA A 26 -9.04 -21.67 5.61
CA ALA A 26 -10.18 -22.25 4.90
C ALA A 26 -11.06 -23.10 5.82
N GLY A 27 -10.46 -23.86 6.75
CA GLY A 27 -11.19 -24.60 7.76
C GLY A 27 -12.02 -23.70 8.66
N VAL A 28 -11.42 -22.61 9.16
CA VAL A 28 -12.14 -21.61 9.98
C VAL A 28 -13.29 -20.97 9.18
N LEU A 29 -13.04 -20.59 7.93
CA LEU A 29 -14.00 -19.93 7.06
C LEU A 29 -15.20 -20.83 6.69
N LEU A 30 -14.97 -22.14 6.60
CA LEU A 30 -16.00 -23.13 6.28
C LEU A 30 -16.56 -23.86 7.52
N GLY A 31 -16.13 -23.50 8.73
CA GLY A 31 -16.55 -24.16 9.97
C GLY A 31 -16.13 -25.63 10.07
N VAL A 32 -15.05 -26.05 9.41
CA VAL A 32 -14.56 -27.44 9.39
C VAL A 32 -13.08 -27.55 9.76
N SER A 33 -12.65 -28.74 10.15
CA SER A 33 -11.23 -28.96 10.47
C SER A 33 -10.33 -28.85 9.22
N PHE A 34 -9.07 -28.42 9.38
CA PHE A 34 -8.11 -28.39 8.26
C PHE A 34 -7.87 -29.78 7.64
N LYS A 35 -8.00 -30.85 8.44
CA LYS A 35 -7.92 -32.25 7.97
C LYS A 35 -9.10 -32.60 7.06
N THR A 36 -10.26 -32.00 7.30
CA THR A 36 -11.45 -32.15 6.47
C THR A 36 -11.24 -31.48 5.11
N ILE A 37 -10.69 -30.26 5.08
CA ILE A 37 -10.32 -29.57 3.85
C ILE A 37 -9.32 -30.39 3.03
N GLU A 38 -8.30 -30.95 3.69
CA GLU A 38 -7.33 -31.82 3.03
C GLU A 38 -7.97 -33.09 2.42
N LYS A 39 -8.95 -33.70 3.10
CA LYS A 39 -9.68 -34.85 2.55
C LYS A 39 -10.50 -34.48 1.32
N PHE A 40 -11.13 -33.30 1.33
CA PHE A 40 -11.88 -32.77 0.18
C PHE A 40 -10.94 -32.55 -1.02
N GLU A 41 -9.82 -31.85 -0.82
CA GLU A 41 -8.86 -31.55 -1.89
C GLU A 41 -8.21 -32.80 -2.50
N ASN A 42 -7.98 -33.83 -1.69
CA ASN A 42 -7.36 -35.07 -2.13
C ASN A 42 -8.35 -36.05 -2.77
N GLY A 43 -9.64 -35.68 -2.90
CA GLY A 43 -10.68 -36.55 -3.47
C GLY A 43 -10.99 -37.79 -2.61
N ARG A 44 -10.61 -37.77 -1.32
CA ARG A 44 -10.84 -38.88 -0.37
C ARG A 44 -12.26 -38.88 0.21
N THR A 45 -13.05 -37.86 -0.11
CA THR A 45 -14.43 -37.72 0.31
C THR A 45 -15.26 -37.36 -0.92
N THR A 46 -16.31 -38.14 -1.17
CA THR A 46 -17.31 -37.83 -2.19
C THR A 46 -18.15 -36.66 -1.67
N LEU A 47 -18.16 -35.55 -2.38
CA LEU A 47 -18.92 -34.35 -2.02
C LEU A 47 -20.23 -34.31 -2.79
N THR A 48 -21.33 -34.00 -2.10
CA THR A 48 -22.60 -33.75 -2.78
C THR A 48 -22.58 -32.35 -3.41
N ARG A 49 -23.40 -32.14 -4.44
CA ARG A 49 -23.59 -30.83 -5.09
C ARG A 49 -23.84 -29.71 -4.08
N SER A 50 -24.72 -29.96 -3.11
CA SER A 50 -25.04 -29.02 -2.03
C SER A 50 -23.82 -28.67 -1.16
N LYS A 51 -22.95 -29.64 -0.87
CA LYS A 51 -21.75 -29.37 -0.07
C LYS A 51 -20.72 -28.58 -0.85
N ILE A 52 -20.61 -28.81 -2.16
CA ILE A 52 -19.79 -27.99 -3.05
C ILE A 52 -20.29 -26.55 -3.06
N ASP A 53 -21.60 -26.33 -3.20
CA ASP A 53 -22.17 -24.97 -3.19
C ASP A 53 -21.93 -24.22 -1.87
N GLU A 54 -21.97 -24.92 -0.72
CA GLU A 54 -21.62 -24.35 0.58
C GLU A 54 -20.15 -23.90 0.63
N ILE A 55 -19.24 -24.72 0.11
CA ILE A 55 -17.81 -24.40 0.02
C ILE A 55 -17.57 -23.20 -0.89
N LEU A 56 -18.22 -23.18 -2.05
CA LEU A 56 -18.10 -22.10 -3.03
C LEU A 56 -18.64 -20.78 -2.48
N SER A 57 -19.78 -20.82 -1.79
CA SER A 57 -20.38 -19.66 -1.13
C SER A 57 -19.44 -19.09 -0.06
N GLY A 58 -18.81 -19.95 0.75
CA GLY A 58 -17.81 -19.50 1.72
C GLY A 58 -16.62 -18.80 1.04
N TYR A 59 -16.12 -19.33 -0.07
CA TYR A 59 -15.01 -18.71 -0.78
C TYR A 59 -15.42 -17.50 -1.64
N GLY A 60 -16.70 -17.35 -1.96
CA GLY A 60 -17.22 -16.30 -2.85
C GLY A 60 -17.05 -16.61 -4.35
N PHE A 61 -17.11 -17.90 -4.72
CA PHE A 61 -17.08 -18.35 -6.12
C PHE A 61 -18.45 -18.85 -6.57
N SER A 62 -18.72 -18.79 -7.87
CA SER A 62 -19.90 -19.42 -8.47
C SER A 62 -19.61 -20.87 -8.84
N TYR A 63 -20.66 -21.67 -9.10
CA TYR A 63 -20.46 -23.02 -9.62
C TYR A 63 -19.82 -23.05 -11.00
N ASP A 64 -20.07 -22.04 -11.84
CA ASP A 64 -19.40 -21.93 -13.14
C ASP A 64 -17.88 -21.76 -12.97
N ASP A 65 -17.43 -21.07 -11.91
CA ASP A 65 -16.01 -20.96 -11.59
C ASP A 65 -15.43 -22.33 -11.16
N PHE A 66 -16.20 -23.14 -10.45
CA PHE A 66 -15.83 -24.52 -10.10
C PHE A 66 -15.76 -25.43 -11.33
N ASP A 67 -16.77 -25.41 -12.19
CA ASP A 67 -16.79 -26.19 -13.44
C ASP A 67 -15.63 -25.80 -14.37
N ASN A 68 -15.31 -24.50 -14.47
CA ASN A 68 -14.13 -24.03 -15.20
C ASN A 68 -12.83 -24.60 -14.61
N CYS A 69 -12.71 -24.69 -13.29
CA CYS A 69 -11.57 -25.33 -12.63
C CYS A 69 -11.50 -26.84 -12.90
N CYS A 70 -12.65 -27.55 -12.88
CA CYS A 70 -12.73 -28.97 -13.23
C CYS A 70 -12.30 -29.23 -14.68
N LYS A 71 -12.66 -28.34 -15.61
CA LYS A 71 -12.27 -28.36 -17.03
C LYS A 71 -10.83 -27.89 -17.28
N GLY A 72 -10.05 -27.63 -16.23
CA GLY A 72 -8.65 -27.18 -16.33
C GLY A 72 -8.47 -25.70 -16.67
N LYS A 73 -9.54 -24.91 -16.79
CA LYS A 73 -9.53 -23.47 -17.12
C LYS A 73 -9.37 -22.59 -15.87
N SER A 74 -8.53 -23.01 -14.94
CA SER A 74 -8.33 -22.29 -13.67
C SER A 74 -7.71 -20.90 -13.85
N ASP A 75 -6.99 -20.67 -14.94
CA ASP A 75 -6.41 -19.34 -15.24
C ASP A 75 -7.48 -18.29 -15.57
N LYS A 76 -8.60 -18.70 -16.17
CA LYS A 76 -9.74 -17.80 -16.43
C LYS A 76 -10.40 -17.36 -15.12
N VAL A 77 -10.55 -18.30 -14.19
CA VAL A 77 -11.08 -18.02 -12.86
C VAL A 77 -10.10 -17.12 -12.10
N LYS A 78 -8.81 -17.46 -12.12
CA LYS A 78 -7.77 -16.61 -11.51
C LYS A 78 -7.79 -15.19 -12.09
N ALA A 79 -7.92 -15.01 -13.40
CA ALA A 79 -7.98 -13.68 -14.02
C ALA A 79 -9.23 -12.86 -13.61
N LYS A 80 -10.35 -13.52 -13.31
CA LYS A 80 -11.59 -12.88 -12.83
C LYS A 80 -11.48 -12.38 -11.39
N PHE A 81 -10.72 -13.08 -10.54
CA PHE A 81 -10.66 -12.82 -9.09
C PHE A 81 -9.32 -12.25 -8.60
N VAL A 82 -8.25 -12.32 -9.40
CA VAL A 82 -7.06 -11.50 -9.17
C VAL A 82 -7.48 -10.06 -9.42
N ALA A 83 -7.42 -9.24 -8.37
CA ALA A 83 -7.48 -7.80 -8.52
C ALA A 83 -6.41 -7.41 -9.55
N ILE A 84 -6.82 -7.08 -10.78
CA ILE A 84 -5.92 -6.50 -11.76
C ILE A 84 -5.31 -5.29 -11.04
N PRO A 85 -3.99 -5.27 -10.77
CA PRO A 85 -3.37 -4.05 -10.29
C PRO A 85 -3.75 -3.01 -11.35
N LYS A 86 -4.46 -1.95 -10.96
CA LYS A 86 -4.84 -0.88 -11.90
C LYS A 86 -3.60 -0.59 -12.73
N ALA A 87 -3.68 -0.83 -14.04
CA ALA A 87 -2.56 -0.93 -14.99
C ALA A 87 -1.85 0.42 -15.25
N ILE A 88 -1.68 1.19 -14.19
CA ILE A 88 -1.25 2.57 -14.19
C ILE A 88 0.18 2.65 -13.69
N GLU A 89 0.59 1.86 -12.69
CA GLU A 89 1.96 1.97 -12.12
C GLU A 89 3.09 1.66 -13.10
N ASN A 90 2.84 0.89 -14.16
CA ASN A 90 3.85 0.49 -15.14
C ASN A 90 3.71 1.17 -16.51
N ASN A 91 2.87 2.21 -16.65
CA ASN A 91 2.79 2.96 -17.90
C ASN A 91 4.01 3.88 -18.05
N THR A 92 4.89 3.57 -18.99
CA THR A 92 6.15 4.28 -19.28
C THR A 92 5.95 5.70 -19.83
N LEU A 93 4.73 6.08 -20.22
CA LEU A 93 4.47 7.29 -20.99
C LEU A 93 4.42 8.60 -20.17
N ARG A 94 4.22 8.57 -18.84
CA ARG A 94 4.05 9.81 -18.06
C ARG A 94 4.57 9.75 -16.61
N ARG A 95 5.31 10.78 -16.19
CA ARG A 95 5.86 10.93 -14.83
C ARG A 95 4.81 10.84 -13.71
N SER A 96 3.54 11.18 -13.97
CA SER A 96 2.41 11.05 -13.01
C SER A 96 2.17 9.63 -12.50
N TYR A 97 2.53 8.64 -13.33
CA TYR A 97 2.30 7.23 -13.07
C TYR A 97 3.45 6.56 -12.32
N LYS A 98 4.65 7.14 -12.38
CA LYS A 98 5.84 6.65 -11.69
C LYS A 98 6.13 7.48 -10.44
N LYS A 99 6.18 6.84 -9.28
CA LYS A 99 6.60 7.49 -8.04
C LYS A 99 8.13 7.47 -7.95
N VAL A 100 8.79 8.57 -8.35
CA VAL A 100 10.24 8.74 -8.18
C VAL A 100 10.47 9.97 -7.33
N ILE A 101 10.62 9.75 -6.01
CA ILE A 101 10.93 10.82 -5.06
C ILE A 101 12.38 11.24 -5.30
N THR A 102 12.57 12.47 -5.75
CA THR A 102 13.89 13.07 -5.92
C THR A 102 14.24 13.90 -4.69
N LYS A 103 15.53 14.20 -4.48
CA LYS A 103 15.99 15.00 -3.33
C LYS A 103 15.37 16.40 -3.37
N GLU A 104 15.20 16.99 -4.55
CA GLU A 104 14.53 18.29 -4.73
C GLU A 104 13.08 18.27 -4.23
N ALA A 105 12.34 17.20 -4.52
CA ALA A 105 10.97 17.03 -4.04
C ALA A 105 10.92 16.94 -2.51
N GLN A 106 11.91 16.27 -1.90
CA GLN A 106 12.03 16.18 -0.45
C GLN A 106 12.42 17.53 0.18
N VAL A 107 13.36 18.25 -0.42
CA VAL A 107 13.76 19.59 0.05
C VAL A 107 12.59 20.58 -0.02
N LEU A 108 11.83 20.59 -1.12
CA LEU A 108 10.62 21.43 -1.22
C LEU A 108 9.59 21.08 -0.14
N LYS A 109 9.43 19.80 0.19
CA LYS A 109 8.57 19.34 1.28
C LYS A 109 9.09 19.82 2.65
N VAL A 110 10.40 19.79 2.87
CA VAL A 110 11.06 20.29 4.10
C VAL A 110 10.77 21.78 4.25
N ILE A 111 11.07 22.58 3.23
CA ILE A 111 10.85 24.04 3.26
C ILE A 111 9.38 24.35 3.52
N ARG A 112 8.45 23.65 2.86
CA ARG A 112 7.00 23.80 3.14
C ARG A 112 6.66 23.52 4.60
N LYS A 113 7.18 22.42 5.17
CA LYS A 113 6.96 22.04 6.57
C LYS A 113 7.54 23.09 7.52
N LEU A 114 8.75 23.60 7.26
CA LEU A 114 9.40 24.65 8.07
C LEU A 114 8.61 25.96 8.06
N LYS A 115 8.00 26.32 6.93
CA LYS A 115 7.07 27.46 6.83
C LYS A 115 5.69 27.19 7.45
N GLY A 116 5.43 25.97 7.94
CA GLY A 116 4.15 25.60 8.56
C GLY A 116 2.98 25.53 7.57
N PHE A 117 3.24 25.35 6.27
CA PHE A 117 2.17 25.33 5.26
C PHE A 117 1.63 23.92 5.06
N THR A 118 0.30 23.80 4.94
CA THR A 118 -0.33 22.57 4.43
C THR A 118 -0.11 22.46 2.92
N GLN A 119 -0.22 21.25 2.36
CA GLN A 119 -0.14 21.08 0.89
C GLN A 119 -1.21 21.89 0.15
N TYR A 120 -2.39 22.06 0.76
CA TYR A 120 -3.46 22.89 0.22
C TYR A 120 -3.07 24.37 0.21
N LYS A 121 -2.61 24.90 1.35
CA LYS A 121 -2.16 26.30 1.46
C LYS A 121 -1.00 26.59 0.50
N ALA A 122 -0.04 25.68 0.42
CA ALA A 122 1.06 25.75 -0.53
C ALA A 122 0.60 25.74 -2.00
N SER A 123 -0.37 24.89 -2.34
CA SER A 123 -0.93 24.87 -3.71
C SER A 123 -1.61 26.19 -4.05
N PHE A 124 -2.35 26.77 -3.08
CA PHE A 124 -2.98 28.08 -3.23
C PHE A 124 -1.96 29.20 -3.43
N LEU A 125 -0.90 29.26 -2.61
CA LEU A 125 0.17 30.25 -2.74
C LEU A 125 0.87 30.20 -4.10
N CYS A 126 1.12 28.98 -4.60
CA CYS A 126 1.76 28.78 -5.91
C CYS A 126 0.80 28.98 -7.11
N GLY A 127 -0.49 29.23 -6.90
CA GLY A 127 -1.48 29.28 -7.98
C GLY A 127 -1.74 27.93 -8.66
N TYR A 128 -1.51 26.82 -7.97
CA TYR A 128 -1.68 25.47 -8.50
C TYR A 128 -3.00 24.83 -8.06
N HIS A 129 -3.41 23.79 -8.80
CA HIS A 129 -4.50 22.92 -8.38
C HIS A 129 -4.21 22.28 -7.01
N LYS A 130 -5.24 22.07 -6.19
CA LYS A 130 -5.15 21.57 -4.79
C LYS A 130 -4.33 20.29 -4.58
N THR A 131 -4.13 19.48 -5.62
CA THR A 131 -3.36 18.22 -5.57
C THR A 131 -1.94 18.34 -6.10
N ALA A 132 -1.57 19.47 -6.72
CA ALA A 132 -0.32 19.62 -7.44
C ALA A 132 0.91 19.49 -6.53
N ILE A 133 0.92 20.20 -5.39
CA ILE A 133 2.01 20.10 -4.41
C ILE A 133 2.13 18.66 -3.88
N GLY A 134 0.99 18.00 -3.62
CA GLY A 134 0.99 16.59 -3.24
C GLY A 134 1.65 15.69 -4.29
N HIS A 135 1.38 15.91 -5.58
CA HIS A 135 2.03 15.13 -6.64
C HIS A 135 3.53 15.45 -6.79
N ILE A 136 3.92 16.71 -6.62
CA ILE A 136 5.32 17.17 -6.66
C ILE A 136 6.11 16.50 -5.54
N GLU A 137 5.65 16.61 -4.29
CA GLU A 137 6.35 16.06 -3.12
C GLU A 137 6.42 14.54 -3.13
N ASN A 138 5.44 13.88 -3.74
CA ASN A 138 5.45 12.43 -3.92
C ASN A 138 6.28 11.97 -5.11
N GLY A 139 6.95 12.88 -5.84
CA GLY A 139 7.82 12.52 -6.96
C GLY A 139 7.08 12.08 -8.23
N ARG A 140 5.79 12.39 -8.33
CA ARG A 140 4.92 12.08 -9.49
C ARG A 140 4.95 13.18 -10.54
N VAL A 141 5.77 14.21 -10.35
CA VAL A 141 5.90 15.35 -11.25
C VAL A 141 7.37 15.63 -11.46
N GLU A 142 7.75 15.95 -12.68
CA GLU A 142 9.09 16.43 -12.98
C GLU A 142 9.22 17.88 -12.55
N ILE A 143 10.32 18.22 -11.90
CA ILE A 143 10.51 19.51 -11.24
C ILE A 143 11.66 20.24 -11.93
N PRO A 144 11.40 20.95 -13.05
CA PRO A 144 12.44 21.78 -13.67
C PRO A 144 12.82 22.93 -12.73
N LYS A 145 14.03 23.48 -12.90
CA LYS A 145 14.55 24.57 -12.06
C LYS A 145 13.61 25.78 -11.97
N SER A 146 12.97 26.15 -13.08
CA SER A 146 11.97 27.25 -13.10
C SER A 146 10.79 27.00 -12.17
N ARG A 147 10.36 25.74 -12.03
CA ARG A 147 9.30 25.34 -11.10
C ARG A 147 9.76 25.36 -9.65
N ILE A 148 11.01 24.97 -9.38
CA ILE A 148 11.60 25.09 -8.04
C ILE A 148 11.57 26.56 -7.62
N GLN A 149 12.08 27.45 -8.47
CA GLN A 149 12.13 28.88 -8.22
C GLN A 149 10.75 29.47 -7.92
N HIS A 150 9.75 29.20 -8.77
CA HIS A 150 8.37 29.66 -8.56
C HIS A 150 7.80 29.21 -7.20
N ILE A 151 8.05 27.96 -6.80
CA ILE A 151 7.55 27.43 -5.52
C ILE A 151 8.24 28.12 -4.35
N LEU A 152 9.56 28.33 -4.42
CA LEU A 152 10.32 29.00 -3.36
C LEU A 152 9.89 30.46 -3.20
N GLU A 153 9.75 31.19 -4.30
CA GLU A 153 9.25 32.56 -4.32
C GLU A 153 7.85 32.64 -3.70
N SER A 154 6.95 31.73 -4.08
CA SER A 154 5.59 31.63 -3.52
C SER A 154 5.58 31.30 -2.02
N TYR A 155 6.61 30.63 -1.51
CA TYR A 155 6.76 30.33 -0.09
C TYR A 155 7.49 31.43 0.70
N GLY A 156 8.05 32.43 0.01
CA GLY A 156 8.94 33.43 0.62
C GLY A 156 10.25 32.80 1.11
N SER A 157 10.82 31.89 0.31
CA SER A 157 12.10 31.23 0.54
C SER A 157 13.05 31.53 -0.61
N SER A 158 14.35 31.51 -0.32
CA SER A 158 15.39 31.80 -1.31
C SER A 158 16.00 30.53 -1.90
N MET A 159 16.68 30.68 -3.04
CA MET A 159 17.37 29.57 -3.68
C MET A 159 18.57 29.10 -2.85
N GLU A 160 19.18 29.99 -2.06
CA GLU A 160 20.24 29.68 -1.11
C GLU A 160 19.75 28.75 -0.01
N GLU A 161 18.57 29.02 0.57
CA GLU A 161 17.92 28.16 1.56
C GLU A 161 17.65 26.76 0.98
N PHE A 162 17.19 26.71 -0.26
CA PHE A 162 17.00 25.45 -0.99
C PHE A 162 18.32 24.68 -1.18
N ASN A 163 19.38 25.36 -1.63
CA ASN A 163 20.68 24.73 -1.85
C ASN A 163 21.31 24.24 -0.54
N HIS A 164 21.11 24.97 0.57
CA HIS A 164 21.56 24.54 1.89
C HIS A 164 20.96 23.17 2.28
N HIS A 165 19.65 23.01 2.12
CA HIS A 165 18.98 21.73 2.36
C HIS A 165 19.34 20.66 1.33
N MET A 166 19.60 21.04 0.07
CA MET A 166 20.05 20.11 -0.96
C MET A 166 21.43 19.53 -0.66
N ASN A 167 22.31 20.31 -0.03
CA ASN A 167 23.65 19.89 0.37
C ASN A 167 23.69 19.18 1.73
N SER A 168 22.60 19.21 2.50
CA SER A 168 22.51 18.51 3.78
C SER A 168 22.38 17.00 3.55
N ASP A 169 23.13 16.21 4.31
CA ASP A 169 23.07 14.73 4.26
C ASP A 169 21.79 14.18 4.90
N VAL A 170 21.31 14.85 5.95
CA VAL A 170 20.07 14.51 6.66
C VAL A 170 19.13 15.70 6.62
N LEU A 171 17.87 15.46 6.30
CA LEU A 171 16.87 16.52 6.24
C LEU A 171 16.39 16.86 7.65
N VAL A 172 16.26 18.15 7.96
CA VAL A 172 15.82 18.63 9.30
C VAL A 172 14.50 18.00 9.74
N THR A 173 13.58 17.75 8.81
CA THR A 173 12.30 17.12 9.16
C THR A 173 12.42 15.65 9.53
N GLU A 174 13.45 14.94 9.05
CA GLU A 174 13.71 13.56 9.44
C GLU A 174 14.19 13.52 10.89
N ILE A 175 15.11 14.44 11.25
CA ILE A 175 15.56 14.62 12.64
C ILE A 175 14.37 14.94 13.55
N GLN A 176 13.47 15.85 13.13
CA GLN A 176 12.26 16.17 13.89
C GLN A 176 11.33 14.96 14.06
N ASP A 177 11.06 14.23 12.97
CA ASP A 177 10.17 13.07 12.98
C ASP A 177 10.76 11.96 13.89
N ASP A 178 12.08 11.75 13.86
CA ASP A 178 12.80 10.81 14.74
C ASP A 178 12.76 11.23 16.20
N CYS A 179 13.02 12.52 16.51
CA CYS A 179 12.90 13.04 17.87
C CYS A 179 11.48 12.84 18.43
N ILE A 180 10.44 13.13 17.63
CA ILE A 180 9.05 12.93 18.03
C ILE A 180 8.75 11.44 18.28
N SER A 181 9.26 10.55 17.43
CA SER A 181 9.12 9.10 17.59
C SER A 181 9.75 8.61 18.89
N ILE A 182 10.99 9.04 19.17
CA ILE A 182 11.70 8.75 20.42
C ILE A 182 10.86 9.23 21.60
N ILE A 183 10.45 10.50 21.62
CA ILE A 183 9.66 11.09 22.71
C ILE A 183 8.37 10.29 22.97
N LYS A 184 7.64 9.89 21.92
CA LYS A 184 6.40 9.10 22.05
C LYS A 184 6.63 7.69 22.60
N SER A 185 7.84 7.14 22.44
CA SER A 185 8.20 5.81 22.93
C SER A 185 8.75 5.80 24.36
N LEU A 186 9.09 6.96 24.93
CA LEU A 186 9.66 7.05 26.27
C LEU A 186 8.59 6.78 27.34
N GLY A 187 8.96 5.99 28.36
CA GLY A 187 8.17 5.86 29.58
C GLY A 187 8.23 7.12 30.44
N GLU A 188 7.25 7.28 31.34
CA GLU A 188 7.03 8.49 32.14
C GLU A 188 8.28 9.01 32.86
N GLU A 189 9.03 8.13 33.52
CA GLU A 189 10.26 8.48 34.25
C GLU A 189 11.34 9.08 33.34
N LYS A 190 11.54 8.51 32.15
CA LYS A 190 12.52 9.02 31.18
C LYS A 190 12.05 10.34 30.56
N LEU A 191 10.73 10.48 30.34
CA LEU A 191 10.15 11.70 29.81
C LEU A 191 10.32 12.87 30.80
N LYS A 192 10.10 12.64 32.11
CA LYS A 192 10.36 13.62 33.17
C LYS A 192 11.81 14.08 33.22
N ALA A 193 12.77 13.20 32.91
CA ALA A 193 14.18 13.55 32.85
C ALA A 193 14.54 14.41 31.61
N VAL A 194 13.90 14.17 30.46
CA VAL A 194 14.17 14.89 29.21
C VAL A 194 13.40 16.21 29.12
N TYR A 195 12.25 16.33 29.79
CA TYR A 195 11.38 17.51 29.73
C TYR A 195 12.09 18.82 30.14
N PRO A 196 12.90 18.89 31.21
CA PRO A 196 13.66 20.09 31.55
C PRO A 196 14.60 20.52 30.43
N LEU A 197 15.31 19.57 29.80
CA LEU A 197 16.23 19.85 28.70
C LEU A 197 15.49 20.42 27.48
N LEU A 198 14.34 19.87 27.10
CA LEU A 198 13.56 20.43 26.00
C LEU A 198 12.96 21.80 26.35
N SER A 199 12.65 22.03 27.63
CA SER A 199 12.09 23.30 28.11
C SER A 199 13.11 24.44 28.06
N THR A 200 14.41 24.17 28.21
CA THR A 200 15.45 25.22 28.09
C THR A 200 15.58 25.76 26.67
N PHE A 201 15.18 24.99 25.64
CA PHE A 201 15.21 25.40 24.23
C PHE A 201 13.92 26.09 23.75
N LYS A 202 12.91 26.27 24.61
CA LYS A 202 11.62 26.87 24.25
C LYS A 202 11.65 28.41 24.13
N ASN A 203 12.82 29.03 24.30
CA ASN A 203 13.01 30.49 24.29
C ASN A 203 12.95 31.07 22.88
#